data_AF-A0A661AW84-F1
#
_entry.id   AF-A0A661AW84-F1
#
_cell.length_a   1.000
_cell.length_b   1.000
_cell.length_c   1.000
_cell.angle_alpha   90.00
_cell.angle_beta   90.00
_cell.angle_gamma   90.00
#
_symmetry.space_group_name_H-M   'P 1'
#
loop_
_entity.id
_entity.type
_entity.pdbx_description
1 polymer ?
#
loop_
_entity_poly.entity_id
_entity_poly.type
_entity_poly.pdbx_seq_one_letter_code
_entity_poly.pdbx_strand_id
1 'polypeptide(L)'
;MKGITLASISFGQGISVTPLQIVLAYQAIANGGTLMKPILVKEIKKRGKVVFQARPEPLRRVVKKETAELMLEILEEVVEKGTAKNAKIPGVRVGGKTGTAQKAGKGGYMEWKFVSSFVGIVPLDNPKFVIGIFIDEPQKGHLAGIVAAPLFREIARRLIHLYPYSKEIAEVR
;
A
#
# COMPACT_ATOMS: atom_id res chain seq x y z
N MET A 1 28.53 -13.55 6.96
CA MET A 1 27.07 -13.76 7.03
C MET A 1 26.27 -12.47 7.24
N LYS A 2 26.56 -11.61 8.23
CA LYS A 2 25.77 -10.39 8.50
C LYS A 2 25.57 -9.43 7.30
N GLY A 3 26.57 -9.29 6.42
CA GLY A 3 26.49 -8.41 5.24
C GLY A 3 25.54 -8.89 4.14
N ILE A 4 25.45 -10.21 3.91
CA ILE A 4 24.59 -10.79 2.86
C ILE A 4 23.11 -10.69 3.26
N THR A 5 22.82 -10.89 4.55
CA THR A 5 21.47 -10.70 5.08
C THR A 5 21.01 -9.25 4.89
N LEU A 6 21.82 -8.26 5.28
CA LEU A 6 21.44 -6.85 5.13
C LEU A 6 21.17 -6.47 3.67
N ALA A 7 22.01 -6.94 2.75
CA ALA A 7 21.79 -6.75 1.33
C ALA A 7 20.46 -7.38 0.87
N SER A 8 20.19 -8.63 1.26
CA SER A 8 18.95 -9.34 0.90
C SER A 8 17.69 -8.61 1.36
N ILE A 9 17.71 -8.11 2.59
CA ILE A 9 16.57 -7.37 3.18
C ILE A 9 16.29 -6.10 2.38
N SER A 10 17.31 -5.41 1.87
CA SER A 10 17.16 -4.13 1.17
C SER A 10 16.30 -4.21 -0.09
N PHE A 11 16.24 -5.38 -0.74
CA PHE A 11 15.40 -5.64 -1.90
C PHE A 11 14.25 -6.62 -1.59
N GLY A 12 13.95 -6.85 -0.30
CA GLY A 12 12.75 -7.57 0.14
C GLY A 12 12.89 -9.09 0.21
N GLN A 13 14.11 -9.61 0.29
CA GLN A 13 14.37 -11.05 0.44
C GLN A 13 14.93 -11.37 1.83
N GLY A 14 14.58 -12.55 2.37
CA GLY A 14 15.05 -13.00 3.68
C GLY A 14 14.29 -12.43 4.89
N ILE A 15 13.18 -11.71 4.68
CA ILE A 15 12.21 -11.35 5.72
C ILE A 15 10.79 -11.70 5.27
N SER A 16 9.88 -11.90 6.22
CA SER A 16 8.45 -11.94 5.94
C SER A 16 7.73 -10.87 6.74
N VAL A 17 6.71 -10.27 6.12
CA VAL A 17 5.83 -9.26 6.70
C VAL A 17 4.42 -9.50 6.19
N THR A 18 3.41 -9.06 6.96
CA THR A 18 2.02 -9.18 6.53
C THR A 18 1.67 -8.09 5.49
N PRO A 19 0.67 -8.34 4.63
CA PRO A 19 0.14 -7.30 3.73
C PRO A 19 -0.22 -6.00 4.46
N LEU A 20 -0.82 -6.10 5.65
CA LEU A 20 -1.19 -4.93 6.46
C LEU A 20 0.05 -4.15 6.92
N GLN A 21 1.14 -4.81 7.31
CA GLN A 21 2.38 -4.15 7.69
C GLN A 21 3.01 -3.38 6.52
N ILE A 22 2.97 -3.94 5.31
CA ILE A 22 3.46 -3.24 4.10
C ILE A 22 2.59 -2.01 3.83
N VAL A 23 1.26 -2.17 3.84
CA VAL A 23 0.34 -1.05 3.62
C VAL A 23 0.55 0.05 4.67
N LEU A 24 0.78 -0.31 5.94
CA LEU A 24 1.07 0.66 7.01
C LEU A 24 2.40 1.38 6.81
N ALA A 25 3.41 0.74 6.22
CA ALA A 25 4.65 1.42 5.87
C ALA A 25 4.41 2.52 4.82
N TYR A 26 3.61 2.23 3.79
CA TYR A 26 3.20 3.24 2.80
C TYR A 26 2.28 4.30 3.39
N GLN A 27 1.39 3.92 4.34
CA GLN A 27 0.56 4.85 5.08
C GLN A 27 1.39 5.88 5.83
N ALA A 28 2.51 5.47 6.45
CA ALA A 28 3.40 6.40 7.13
C ALA A 28 3.96 7.44 6.16
N ILE A 29 4.36 7.04 4.94
CA ILE A 29 4.82 7.96 3.90
C ILE A 29 3.69 8.89 3.43
N ALA A 30 2.52 8.33 3.11
CA ALA A 30 1.33 9.09 2.73
C ALA A 30 0.91 10.11 3.80
N ASN A 31 1.18 9.82 5.08
CA ASN A 31 0.81 10.63 6.23
C ASN A 31 2.00 11.48 6.76
N GLY A 32 2.80 12.03 5.85
CA GLY A 32 3.88 12.97 6.19
C GLY A 32 4.94 12.41 7.15
N GLY A 33 5.16 11.09 7.10
CA GLY A 33 6.15 10.37 7.90
C GLY A 33 5.65 9.83 9.24
N THR A 34 4.35 9.97 9.57
CA THR A 34 3.79 9.50 10.84
C THR A 34 3.01 8.20 10.66
N LEU A 35 3.46 7.15 11.34
CA LEU A 35 2.77 5.87 11.38
C LEU A 35 1.60 5.92 12.36
N MET A 36 0.41 5.58 11.88
CA MET A 36 -0.81 5.55 12.68
C MET A 36 -1.12 4.13 13.13
N LYS A 37 -1.80 4.00 14.26
CA LYS A 37 -2.38 2.73 14.68
C LYS A 37 -3.53 2.37 13.73
N PRO A 38 -3.54 1.17 13.11
CA PRO A 38 -4.65 0.75 12.27
C PRO A 38 -5.91 0.59 13.13
N ILE A 39 -7.04 1.08 12.61
CA ILE A 39 -8.36 0.96 13.25
C ILE A 39 -9.28 0.20 12.31
N LEU A 40 -9.81 -0.94 12.79
CA LEU A 40 -10.82 -1.71 12.07
C LEU A 40 -12.23 -1.50 12.65
N VAL A 41 -12.33 -1.41 13.98
CA VAL A 41 -13.59 -1.20 14.70
C VAL A 41 -13.77 0.29 14.95
N LYS A 42 -14.70 0.94 14.25
CA LYS A 42 -15.02 2.37 14.46
C LYS A 42 -15.75 2.59 15.79
N GLU A 43 -16.70 1.72 16.11
CA GLU A 43 -17.59 1.89 17.26
C GLU A 43 -18.17 0.56 17.72
N ILE A 44 -18.46 0.42 19.02
CA ILE A 44 -19.25 -0.68 19.59
C ILE A 44 -20.43 -0.07 20.34
N LYS A 45 -21.66 -0.51 20.01
CA LYS A 45 -22.90 -0.12 20.70
C LYS A 45 -23.42 -1.26 21.56
N LYS A 46 -23.88 -0.97 22.77
CA LYS A 46 -24.61 -1.88 23.67
C LYS A 46 -25.94 -1.24 24.05
N ARG A 47 -27.06 -1.90 23.70
CA ARG A 47 -28.43 -1.39 23.94
C ARG A 47 -28.62 0.05 23.40
N GLY A 48 -28.14 0.29 22.18
CA GLY A 48 -28.22 1.61 21.53
C GLY A 48 -27.21 2.64 22.03
N LYS A 49 -26.49 2.39 23.13
CA LYS A 49 -25.48 3.31 23.67
C LYS A 49 -24.08 2.95 23.16
N VAL A 50 -23.33 3.96 22.72
CA VAL A 50 -21.92 3.80 22.37
C VAL A 50 -21.11 3.47 23.63
N VAL A 51 -20.42 2.33 23.63
CA VAL A 51 -19.55 1.90 24.75
C VAL A 51 -18.07 1.91 24.38
N PHE A 52 -17.77 2.00 23.08
CA PHE A 52 -16.43 2.18 22.56
C PHE A 52 -16.52 2.97 21.26
N GLN A 53 -15.61 3.93 21.08
CA GLN A 53 -15.46 4.66 19.83
C GLN A 53 -13.96 4.82 19.57
N ALA A 54 -13.51 4.35 18.41
CA ALA A 54 -12.11 4.47 18.05
C ALA A 54 -11.75 5.93 17.71
N ARG A 55 -10.54 6.32 18.09
CA ARG A 55 -9.96 7.62 17.77
C ARG A 55 -8.63 7.42 17.05
N PRO A 56 -8.30 8.23 16.03
CA PRO A 56 -6.99 8.17 15.41
C PRO A 56 -5.87 8.33 16.44
N GLU A 57 -4.91 7.42 16.44
CA GLU A 57 -3.83 7.36 17.43
C GLU A 57 -2.48 7.26 16.69
N PRO A 58 -1.60 8.28 16.79
CA PRO A 58 -0.26 8.19 16.21
C PRO A 58 0.59 7.24 17.04
N LEU A 59 1.27 6.28 16.38
CA LEU A 59 2.20 5.38 17.07
C LEU A 59 3.59 6.02 17.20
N ARG A 60 4.11 6.57 16.10
CA ARG A 60 5.41 7.24 16.06
C ARG A 60 5.65 7.97 14.73
N ARG A 61 6.57 8.92 14.74
CA ARG A 61 7.18 9.46 13.53
C ARG A 61 8.30 8.52 13.06
N VAL A 62 8.19 8.03 11.83
CA VAL A 62 9.16 7.11 11.21
C VAL A 62 10.20 7.88 10.40
N VAL A 63 9.76 8.94 9.70
CA VAL A 63 10.63 9.84 8.94
C VAL A 63 10.17 11.29 9.09
N LYS A 64 11.05 12.23 8.73
CA LYS A 64 10.69 13.66 8.64
C LYS A 64 9.66 13.88 7.53
N LYS A 65 8.92 14.99 7.62
CA LYS A 65 7.86 15.30 6.65
C LYS A 65 8.44 15.48 5.25
N GLU A 66 9.56 16.17 5.15
CA GLU A 66 10.26 16.49 3.90
C GLU A 66 10.76 15.19 3.23
N THR A 67 11.22 14.22 4.02
CA THR A 67 11.59 12.89 3.52
C THR A 67 10.38 12.14 2.98
N ALA A 68 9.23 12.22 3.65
CA ALA A 68 8.02 11.57 3.17
C ALA A 68 7.50 12.21 1.87
N GLU A 69 7.53 13.54 1.78
CA GLU A 69 7.17 14.29 0.57
C GLU A 69 8.07 13.91 -0.62
N LEU A 70 9.40 13.88 -0.42
CA LEU A 70 10.35 13.41 -1.44
C LEU A 70 10.08 11.95 -1.85
N MET A 71 9.74 11.08 -0.90
CA MET A 71 9.40 9.69 -1.23
C MET A 71 8.13 9.57 -2.08
N LEU A 72 7.15 10.45 -1.93
CA LEU A 72 5.96 10.45 -2.79
C LEU A 72 6.34 10.78 -4.24
N GLU A 73 7.23 11.76 -4.45
CA GLU A 73 7.75 12.12 -5.78
C GLU A 73 8.54 10.97 -6.41
N ILE A 74 9.42 10.32 -5.65
CA ILE A 74 10.17 9.14 -6.12
C ILE A 74 9.22 8.00 -6.51
N LEU A 75 8.16 7.78 -5.73
CA LEU A 75 7.16 6.74 -6.02
C LEU A 75 6.28 7.10 -7.23
N GLU A 76 6.05 8.38 -7.51
CA GLU A 76 5.36 8.86 -8.71
C GLU A 76 6.14 8.48 -9.97
N GLU A 77 7.46 8.68 -9.97
CA GLU A 77 8.33 8.37 -11.10
C GLU A 77 8.31 6.88 -11.49
N VAL A 78 8.08 5.98 -10.54
CA VAL A 78 7.92 4.54 -10.82
C VAL A 78 6.68 4.27 -11.67
N VAL A 79 5.61 5.04 -11.46
CA VAL A 79 4.35 4.93 -12.21
C VAL A 79 4.45 5.68 -13.53
N GLU A 80 5.06 6.86 -13.55
CA GLU A 80 5.16 7.67 -14.76
C GLU A 80 6.17 7.11 -15.77
N LYS A 81 7.36 6.71 -15.30
CA LYS A 81 8.48 6.34 -16.16
C LYS A 81 9.00 4.92 -15.92
N GLY A 82 8.69 4.33 -14.76
CA GLY A 82 9.26 3.06 -14.31
C GLY A 82 8.45 1.79 -14.65
N THR A 83 8.51 0.84 -13.72
CA THR A 83 7.94 -0.51 -13.88
C THR A 83 6.43 -0.59 -13.61
N ALA A 84 5.83 0.48 -13.10
CA ALA A 84 4.43 0.51 -12.67
C ALA A 84 3.51 1.32 -13.61
N LYS A 85 3.89 1.50 -14.87
CA LYS A 85 3.12 2.31 -15.86
C LYS A 85 1.64 1.97 -15.94
N ASN A 86 1.28 0.70 -15.76
CA ASN A 86 -0.10 0.26 -15.80
C ASN A 86 -0.95 0.67 -14.58
N ALA A 87 -0.34 1.24 -13.52
CA ALA A 87 -1.05 1.86 -12.40
C ALA A 87 -1.50 3.30 -12.69
N LYS A 88 -1.04 3.91 -13.79
CA LYS A 88 -1.28 5.32 -14.12
C LYS A 88 -2.77 5.61 -14.33
N ILE A 89 -3.24 6.70 -13.74
CA ILE A 89 -4.59 7.24 -13.94
C ILE A 89 -4.46 8.63 -14.56
N PRO A 90 -4.95 8.87 -15.79
CA PRO A 90 -4.88 10.18 -16.42
C PRO A 90 -5.51 11.26 -15.53
N GLY A 91 -4.81 12.38 -15.35
CA GLY A 91 -5.28 13.52 -14.53
C GLY A 91 -5.17 13.33 -13.02
N VAL A 92 -4.62 12.21 -12.54
CA VAL A 92 -4.45 11.91 -11.11
C VAL A 92 -3.00 11.54 -10.83
N ARG A 93 -2.39 12.20 -9.85
CA ARG A 93 -1.04 11.85 -9.38
C ARG A 93 -1.10 10.54 -8.59
N VAL A 94 -0.38 9.53 -9.06
CA VAL A 94 -0.33 8.18 -8.48
C VAL A 94 1.12 7.82 -8.22
N GLY A 95 1.43 7.39 -6.99
CA GLY A 95 2.74 6.85 -6.64
C GLY A 95 2.61 5.43 -6.15
N GLY A 96 3.60 4.59 -6.44
CA GLY A 96 3.59 3.23 -5.92
C GLY A 96 4.76 2.38 -6.39
N LYS A 97 4.83 1.14 -5.90
CA LYS A 97 5.91 0.23 -6.23
C LYS A 97 5.41 -1.19 -6.49
N THR A 98 6.03 -1.81 -7.48
CA THR A 98 5.93 -3.23 -7.79
C THR A 98 6.80 -4.09 -6.87
N GLY A 99 6.25 -5.21 -6.44
CA GLY A 99 6.95 -6.29 -5.73
C GLY A 99 6.76 -7.63 -6.44
N THR A 100 7.81 -8.44 -6.50
CA THR A 100 7.76 -9.77 -7.12
C THR A 100 8.71 -10.66 -6.32
N ALA A 101 8.16 -11.30 -5.29
CA ALA A 101 8.93 -12.09 -4.34
C ALA A 101 8.79 -13.58 -4.65
N GLN A 102 9.91 -14.29 -4.78
CA GLN A 102 9.90 -15.75 -4.86
C GLN A 102 9.42 -16.35 -3.54
N LYS A 103 8.55 -17.36 -3.61
CA LYS A 103 8.07 -18.06 -2.43
C LYS A 103 9.19 -18.94 -1.88
N ALA A 104 9.42 -18.87 -0.57
CA ALA A 104 10.31 -19.81 0.11
C ALA A 104 9.61 -21.16 0.31
N GLY A 105 10.35 -22.25 0.14
CA GLY A 105 9.89 -23.63 0.34
C GLY A 105 11.01 -24.51 0.90
N LYS A 106 10.80 -25.84 0.86
CA LYS A 106 11.80 -26.81 1.32
C LYS A 106 13.02 -26.74 0.41
N GLY A 107 14.17 -26.31 0.96
CA GLY A 107 15.43 -26.22 0.22
C GLY A 107 15.76 -24.85 -0.39
N GLY A 108 14.94 -23.81 -0.16
CA GLY A 108 15.24 -22.44 -0.62
C GLY A 108 14.07 -21.78 -1.34
N TYR A 109 14.35 -20.85 -2.24
CA TYR A 109 13.33 -20.20 -3.07
C TYR A 109 12.81 -21.18 -4.13
N MET A 110 11.49 -21.30 -4.24
CA MET A 110 10.85 -22.14 -5.22
C MET A 110 10.89 -21.49 -6.60
N GLU A 111 11.21 -22.29 -7.61
CA GLU A 111 11.17 -21.85 -8.99
C GLU A 111 9.73 -21.61 -9.43
N TRP A 112 9.51 -20.58 -10.25
CA TRP A 112 8.21 -20.24 -10.85
C TRP A 112 7.05 -19.93 -9.88
N LYS A 113 7.29 -19.90 -8.56
CA LYS A 113 6.29 -19.56 -7.54
C LYS A 113 6.58 -18.19 -6.94
N PHE A 114 5.66 -17.25 -7.18
CA PHE A 114 5.82 -15.86 -6.77
C PHE A 114 4.60 -15.32 -6.03
N VAL A 115 4.85 -14.37 -5.14
CA VAL A 115 3.84 -13.39 -4.73
C VAL A 115 4.09 -12.12 -5.51
N SER A 116 3.10 -11.74 -6.32
CA SER A 116 3.12 -10.52 -7.13
C SER A 116 2.33 -9.44 -6.43
N SER A 117 2.94 -8.27 -6.19
CA SER A 117 2.31 -7.22 -5.40
C SER A 117 2.50 -5.82 -5.98
N PHE A 118 1.52 -4.96 -5.73
CA PHE A 118 1.62 -3.54 -5.99
C PHE A 118 1.05 -2.77 -4.80
N VAL A 119 1.81 -1.82 -4.27
CA VAL A 119 1.32 -0.92 -3.23
C VAL A 119 1.44 0.51 -3.72
N GLY A 120 0.33 1.24 -3.68
CA GLY A 120 0.29 2.61 -4.17
C GLY A 120 -0.50 3.56 -3.26
N ILE A 121 -0.22 4.84 -3.44
CA ILE A 121 -0.78 5.99 -2.74
C ILE A 121 -1.49 6.86 -3.78
N VAL A 122 -2.72 7.24 -3.49
CA VAL A 122 -3.53 8.04 -4.42
C VAL A 122 -4.61 8.87 -3.71
N PRO A 123 -4.85 10.13 -4.15
CA PRO A 123 -3.99 10.94 -5.02
C PRO A 123 -2.75 11.44 -4.26
N LEU A 124 -1.64 11.78 -4.92
CA LEU A 124 -0.39 12.17 -4.21
C LEU A 124 -0.39 13.60 -3.67
N ASP A 125 -1.12 14.52 -4.29
CA ASP A 125 -1.25 15.92 -3.84
C ASP A 125 -2.00 16.05 -2.51
N ASN A 126 -2.93 15.13 -2.24
CA ASN A 126 -3.64 15.04 -0.98
C ASN A 126 -3.98 13.57 -0.65
N PRO A 127 -3.01 12.78 -0.14
CA PRO A 127 -3.16 11.35 0.05
C PRO A 127 -4.42 10.95 0.83
N LYS A 128 -5.31 10.20 0.17
CA LYS A 128 -6.55 9.67 0.78
C LYS A 128 -6.52 8.16 0.92
N PHE A 129 -5.87 7.47 0.00
CA PHE A 129 -5.86 6.02 -0.05
C PHE A 129 -4.44 5.49 -0.15
N VAL A 130 -4.19 4.42 0.61
CA VAL A 130 -3.09 3.49 0.37
C VAL A 130 -3.72 2.14 0.06
N ILE A 131 -3.39 1.59 -1.10
CA ILE A 131 -4.00 0.36 -1.61
C ILE A 131 -2.86 -0.63 -1.87
N GLY A 132 -2.93 -1.78 -1.20
CA GLY A 132 -2.03 -2.91 -1.42
C GLY A 132 -2.73 -4.05 -2.13
N ILE A 133 -2.20 -4.47 -3.26
CA ILE A 133 -2.62 -5.62 -4.05
C ILE A 133 -1.56 -6.71 -3.88
N PHE A 134 -1.99 -7.91 -3.51
CA PHE A 134 -1.11 -9.08 -3.31
C PHE A 134 -1.77 -10.28 -3.97
N ILE A 135 -1.08 -10.87 -4.95
CA ILE A 135 -1.59 -11.97 -5.76
C ILE A 135 -0.62 -13.14 -5.58
N ASP A 136 -1.12 -14.22 -4.99
CA ASP A 136 -0.36 -15.45 -4.79
C ASP A 136 -0.39 -16.32 -6.05
N GLU A 137 0.79 -16.76 -6.50
CA GLU A 137 0.99 -17.65 -7.65
C GLU A 137 0.15 -17.28 -8.90
N PRO A 138 0.33 -16.06 -9.47
CA PRO A 138 -0.41 -15.64 -10.65
C PRO A 138 -0.10 -16.52 -11.88
N GLN A 139 -1.15 -16.94 -12.58
CA GLN A 139 -1.05 -17.93 -13.67
C GLN A 139 -0.69 -17.32 -15.04
N LYS A 140 -0.96 -16.04 -15.27
CA LYS A 140 -0.77 -15.36 -16.57
C LYS A 140 0.40 -14.36 -16.53
N GLY A 141 1.53 -14.82 -16.00
CA GLY A 141 2.74 -14.02 -15.76
C GLY A 141 2.89 -13.60 -14.30
N HIS A 142 4.11 -13.29 -13.87
CA HIS A 142 4.44 -13.01 -12.47
C HIS A 142 4.80 -11.54 -12.20
N LEU A 143 5.09 -10.76 -13.24
CA LEU A 143 5.47 -9.35 -13.11
C LEU A 143 4.32 -8.50 -12.58
N ALA A 144 4.52 -7.89 -11.40
CA ALA A 144 3.51 -7.08 -10.74
C ALA A 144 3.02 -5.88 -11.56
N GLY A 145 3.86 -5.34 -12.44
CA GLY A 145 3.47 -4.28 -13.37
C GLY A 145 2.37 -4.71 -14.36
N ILE A 146 2.26 -6.02 -14.65
CA ILE A 146 1.26 -6.57 -15.57
C ILE A 146 0.07 -7.13 -14.80
N VAL A 147 0.29 -7.73 -13.63
CA VAL A 147 -0.77 -8.42 -12.88
C VAL A 147 -1.44 -7.50 -11.85
N ALA A 148 -0.65 -6.90 -10.95
CA ALA A 148 -1.17 -6.19 -9.78
C ALA A 148 -1.45 -4.69 -10.06
N ALA A 149 -0.61 -4.04 -10.86
CA ALA A 149 -0.73 -2.62 -11.16
C ALA A 149 -2.04 -2.22 -11.90
N PRO A 150 -2.54 -2.98 -12.91
CA PRO A 150 -3.84 -2.67 -13.52
C PRO A 150 -5.02 -2.84 -12.54
N LEU A 151 -4.94 -3.82 -11.64
CA LEU A 151 -5.97 -4.02 -10.61
C LEU A 151 -6.00 -2.85 -9.62
N PHE A 152 -4.83 -2.38 -9.20
CA PHE A 152 -4.73 -1.15 -8.42
C PHE A 152 -5.40 0.02 -9.15
N ARG A 153 -5.10 0.23 -10.44
CA ARG A 153 -5.64 1.33 -11.24
C ARG A 153 -7.17 1.33 -11.23
N GLU A 154 -7.79 0.17 -11.43
CA GLU A 154 -9.25 0.06 -11.47
C GLU A 154 -9.90 0.34 -10.10
N ILE A 155 -9.32 -0.20 -9.01
CA ILE A 155 -9.80 0.06 -7.66
C ILE A 155 -9.64 1.55 -7.30
N ALA A 156 -8.44 2.11 -7.54
CA ALA A 156 -8.12 3.50 -7.28
C ALA A 156 -9.05 4.46 -8.04
N ARG A 157 -9.29 4.21 -9.33
CA ARG A 157 -10.19 5.03 -10.15
C ARG A 157 -11.60 5.07 -9.57
N ARG A 158 -12.13 3.92 -9.13
CA ARG A 158 -13.44 3.84 -8.49
C ARG A 158 -13.46 4.57 -7.15
N LEU A 159 -12.44 4.39 -6.31
CA LEU A 159 -12.36 5.04 -5.01
C LEU A 159 -12.30 6.57 -5.14
N ILE A 160 -11.50 7.11 -6.07
CA ILE A 160 -11.41 8.55 -6.31
C ILE A 160 -12.74 9.13 -6.79
N HIS A 161 -13.43 8.41 -7.68
CA HIS A 161 -14.74 8.85 -8.18
C HIS A 161 -15.81 8.87 -7.08
N LEU A 162 -15.78 7.88 -6.17
CA LEU A 162 -16.78 7.75 -5.09
C LEU A 162 -16.47 8.59 -3.85
N TYR A 163 -15.20 8.92 -3.61
CA TYR A 163 -14.76 9.57 -2.37
C TYR A 163 -15.46 10.89 -2.04
N PRO A 164 -15.69 11.83 -2.99
CA PRO A 164 -16.41 13.06 -2.72
C PRO A 164 -17.81 12.85 -2.13
N TYR A 165 -18.53 11.82 -2.59
CA TYR A 165 -19.90 11.48 -2.16
C TYR A 165 -19.96 10.71 -0.82
N SER A 166 -18.81 10.29 -0.29
CA SER A 166 -18.77 9.49 0.94
C SER A 166 -19.25 10.23 2.18
N LYS A 167 -19.14 11.57 2.20
CA LYS A 167 -19.63 12.41 3.30
C LYS A 167 -21.15 12.57 3.26
N GLU A 168 -21.73 12.71 2.07
CA GLU A 168 -23.18 12.84 1.89
C GLU A 168 -23.93 11.58 2.36
N ILE A 169 -23.41 10.39 2.06
CA ILE A 169 -24.01 9.11 2.51
C ILE A 169 -23.90 8.93 4.04
N ALA A 170 -22.86 9.47 4.66
CA ALA A 170 -22.64 9.38 6.10
C ALA A 170 -23.55 10.34 6.90
N GLU A 171 -24.03 11.41 6.28
CA GLU A 171 -24.94 12.39 6.89
C GLU A 171 -26.42 11.99 6.75
N VAL A 172 -26.75 11.11 5.81
CA VAL A 172 -28.12 10.59 5.57
C VAL A 172 -28.45 9.37 6.46
N ARG A 173 -27.50 8.87 7.27
CA ARG A 173 -27.67 7.73 8.18
C ARG A 173 -27.54 8.12 9.64
#